data_AF-A0A9E1AIV2-F1
#
_entry.id   AF-A0A9E1AIV2-F1
#
_cell.length_a   1.000
_cell.length_b   1.000
_cell.length_c   1.000
_cell.angle_alpha   90.00
_cell.angle_beta   90.00
_cell.angle_gamma   90.00
#
_symmetry.space_group_name_H-M   'P 1'
#
loop_
_entity.id
_entity.type
_entity.pdbx_description
1 polymer ?
#
loop_
_entity_poly.entity_id
_entity_poly.type
_entity_poly.pdbx_seq_one_letter_code
_entity_poly.pdbx_strand_id
1 'polypeptide(L)' 'MKCPFCGQEMEQGKLRSRGGLFFLPEGEGLPKLYTRREMEKHRAVYLPPYALRWWADYPAAQICRSCSKIVVDYN' A
#
# COMPACT_ATOMS: atom_id res chain seq x y z
N MET A 1 5.16 13.22 -2.41
CA MET A 1 4.02 14.15 -2.54
C MET A 1 3.61 14.64 -1.15
N LYS A 2 2.92 15.78 -1.01
CA LYS A 2 2.35 16.19 0.27
C LYS A 2 0.94 15.62 0.47
N CYS A 3 0.63 15.23 1.70
CA CYS A 3 -0.69 14.75 2.08
C CYS A 3 -1.73 15.86 1.91
N PRO A 4 -2.82 15.64 1.15
CA PRO A 4 -3.84 16.67 0.95
C PRO A 4 -4.62 16.99 2.24
N PHE A 5 -4.50 16.14 3.28
CA PHE A 5 -5.22 16.31 4.55
C PHE A 5 -4.39 17.01 5.64
N CYS A 6 -3.08 16.72 5.74
CA CYS A 6 -2.24 17.27 6.81
C CYS A 6 -0.98 18.01 6.32
N GLY A 7 -0.72 18.05 5.01
CA GLY A 7 0.43 18.73 4.42
C GLY A 7 1.79 18.05 4.62
N GLN A 8 1.87 16.95 5.37
CA GLN A 8 3.12 16.21 5.59
C GLN A 8 3.57 15.44 4.34
N GLU A 9 4.87 15.18 4.26
CA GLU A 9 5.47 14.29 3.25
C GLU A 9 4.84 12.89 3.30
N MET A 10 4.51 12.35 2.13
CA MET A 10 3.98 11.01 1.96
C MET A 10 5.05 10.07 1.42
N GLU A 11 5.04 8.85 1.93
CA GLU A 11 5.91 7.76 1.51
C GLU A 11 5.43 7.17 0.17
N GLN A 12 6.33 7.03 -0.79
CA GLN A 12 6.04 6.45 -2.11
C GLN A 12 6.03 4.94 -2.08
N GLY A 13 5.20 4.33 -2.93
CA GLY A 13 5.09 2.90 -3.06
C GLY A 13 4.10 2.49 -4.13
N LYS A 14 3.61 1.26 -4.02
CA LYS A 14 2.71 0.61 -4.98
C LYS A 14 1.56 -0.03 -4.24
N LEU A 15 0.37 -0.02 -4.84
CA LEU A 15 -0.74 -0.81 -4.33
C LEU A 15 -0.76 -2.15 -5.07
N ARG A 16 -0.72 -3.25 -4.33
CA ARG A 16 -0.62 -4.61 -4.87
C ARG A 16 -1.83 -5.42 -4.42
N SER A 17 -2.33 -6.29 -5.28
CA SER A 17 -3.50 -7.15 -4.98
C SER A 17 -3.17 -8.64 -4.83
N ARG A 18 -1.95 -9.07 -5.20
CA ARG A 18 -1.55 -10.48 -5.13
C ARG A 18 -1.48 -10.93 -3.67
N GLY A 19 -2.36 -11.84 -3.26
CA GLY A 19 -2.45 -12.31 -1.86
C GLY A 19 -3.21 -11.36 -0.94
N GLY A 20 -3.96 -10.42 -1.51
CA GLY A 20 -4.79 -9.42 -0.84
C GLY A 20 -4.34 -7.97 -1.15
N LEU A 21 -5.14 -6.96 -0.79
CA LEU A 21 -4.88 -5.56 -1.14
C LEU A 21 -3.95 -4.91 -0.10
N PHE A 22 -2.73 -4.56 -0.50
CA PHE A 22 -1.77 -3.91 0.39
C PHE A 22 -0.89 -2.86 -0.29
N PHE A 23 -0.45 -1.88 0.51
CA PHE A 23 0.57 -0.92 0.12
C PHE A 23 1.97 -1.49 0.35
N LEU A 24 2.81 -1.42 -0.69
CA LEU A 24 4.23 -1.80 -0.66
C LEU A 24 5.09 -0.55 -0.84
N PRO A 25 5.87 -0.13 0.17
CA PRO A 25 6.81 0.98 0.03
C PRO A 25 7.81 0.76 -1.10
N GLU A 26 8.30 1.84 -1.69
CA GLU A 26 9.36 1.76 -2.69
C GLU A 26 10.66 1.21 -2.09
N GLY A 27 11.34 0.34 -2.83
CA GLY A 27 12.55 -0.36 -2.36
C GLY A 27 12.29 -1.64 -1.55
N GLU A 28 11.06 -1.90 -1.11
CA GLU A 28 10.71 -3.12 -0.38
C GLU A 28 10.41 -4.30 -1.31
N GLY A 29 10.79 -5.50 -0.85
CA GLY A 29 10.54 -6.75 -1.56
C GLY A 29 9.11 -7.27 -1.38
N LEU A 30 8.62 -8.07 -2.34
CA LEU A 30 7.34 -8.76 -2.15
C LEU A 30 7.44 -9.76 -0.99
N PRO A 31 6.44 -9.80 -0.08
CA PRO A 31 6.39 -10.82 0.96
C PRO A 31 6.26 -12.21 0.32
N LYS A 32 7.08 -13.17 0.77
CA LYS A 32 7.07 -14.55 0.27
C LYS A 32 5.82 -15.34 0.72
N LEU A 33 5.28 -14.98 1.88
CA LEU A 33 4.08 -15.57 2.46
C LEU A 33 3.14 -14.43 2.85
N TYR A 34 1.88 -14.49 2.40
CA TYR A 34 0.89 -13.44 2.62
C TYR A 34 0.25 -13.49 4.01
N THR A 35 1.05 -13.83 5.03
CA THR A 35 0.58 -13.90 6.43
C THR A 35 0.67 -12.53 7.09
N ARG A 36 -0.20 -12.25 8.06
CA ARG A 36 -0.20 -10.99 8.82
C ARG A 36 1.17 -10.62 9.41
N ARG A 37 1.89 -11.60 9.97
CA ARG A 37 3.24 -11.40 10.53
C ARG A 37 4.24 -10.96 9.48
N GLU A 38 4.21 -11.56 8.29
CA GLU A 38 5.12 -11.18 7.21
C GLU A 38 4.76 -9.79 6.66
N MET A 39 3.47 -9.46 6.57
CA MET A 39 3.00 -8.12 6.16
C MET A 39 3.42 -7.03 7.14
N GLU A 40 3.27 -7.27 8.45
CA GLU A 40 3.73 -6.35 9.49
C GLU A 40 5.25 -6.17 9.46
N LYS A 41 6.00 -7.25 9.21
CA LYS A 41 7.46 -7.22 9.03
C LYS A 41 7.89 -6.31 7.89
N HIS A 42 7.15 -6.29 6.78
CA HIS A 42 7.38 -5.39 5.64
C HIS A 42 6.62 -4.06 5.75
N ARG A 43 6.08 -3.72 6.92
CA ARG A 43 5.33 -2.46 7.20
C ARG A 43 4.18 -2.20 6.22
N ALA A 44 3.63 -3.27 5.64
CA ALA A 44 2.55 -3.22 4.67
C ALA A 44 1.20 -2.99 5.37
N VAL A 45 0.33 -2.18 4.76
CA VAL A 45 -1.03 -1.88 5.27
C VAL A 45 -2.05 -2.66 4.47
N TYR A 46 -2.90 -3.43 5.14
CA TYR A 46 -3.94 -4.25 4.53
C TYR A 46 -5.26 -3.49 4.40
N LEU A 47 -5.85 -3.46 3.20
CA LEU A 47 -7.09 -2.72 2.92
C LEU A 47 -8.29 -3.68 2.78
N PRO A 48 -9.38 -3.48 3.53
CA PRO A 48 -10.68 -4.09 3.24
C PRO A 48 -11.39 -3.38 2.07
N PRO A 49 -12.26 -4.06 1.29
CA PRO A 49 -12.68 -5.46 1.43
C PRO A 49 -11.69 -6.43 0.78
N TYR A 50 -11.57 -7.62 1.36
CA TYR A 50 -10.69 -8.71 0.93
C TYR A 50 -11.18 -9.33 -0.40
N ALA A 51 -11.11 -8.55 -1.47
CA ALA A 51 -11.63 -8.94 -2.77
C ALA A 51 -10.65 -9.87 -3.47
N LEU A 52 -11.10 -11.10 -3.69
CA LEU A 52 -10.54 -12.16 -4.54
C LEU A 52 -10.42 -11.76 -6.04
N ARG A 53 -10.28 -10.46 -6.38
CA ARG A 53 -10.24 -9.99 -7.77
C ARG A 53 -8.81 -9.79 -8.26
N TRP A 54 -8.58 -10.32 -9.46
CA TRP A 54 -7.26 -10.74 -9.88
C TRP A 54 -6.30 -9.63 -10.32
N TRP A 55 -6.73 -8.47 -10.82
CA TRP A 55 -5.79 -7.56 -11.51
C TRP A 55 -6.08 -6.07 -11.32
N ALA A 56 -5.70 -5.52 -10.17
CA ALA A 56 -5.52 -4.08 -10.03
C ALA A 56 -4.26 -3.82 -9.21
N ASP A 57 -3.10 -3.99 -9.86
CA ASP A 57 -1.85 -3.44 -9.35
C ASP A 57 -1.83 -1.97 -9.75
N TYR A 58 -1.88 -1.07 -8.78
CA TYR A 58 -1.69 0.36 -9.04
C TYR A 58 -0.20 0.68 -8.88
N PRO A 59 0.49 1.03 -9.97
CA PRO A 59 1.95 1.13 -9.98
C PRO A 59 2.47 2.31 -9.17
N ALA A 60 1.64 3.34 -8.97
CA ALA A 60 1.96 4.52 -8.18
C ALA A 60 0.90 4.72 -7.08
N ALA A 61 1.35 4.66 -5.84
CA ALA A 61 0.57 5.02 -4.68
C ALA A 61 1.46 5.74 -3.67
N GLN A 62 0.86 6.58 -2.83
CA GLN A 62 1.56 7.20 -1.72
C GLN A 62 0.76 7.04 -0.43
N ILE A 63 1.45 6.82 0.69
CA ILE A 63 0.82 6.66 2.00
C ILE A 63 1.20 7.83 2.92
N CYS A 64 0.20 8.39 3.58
CA CYS A 64 0.38 9.26 4.73
C CYS A 64 0.17 8.44 5.99
N ARG A 65 1.26 8.10 6.68
CA ARG A 65 1.21 7.32 7.94
C ARG A 65 0.49 8.07 9.05
N SER A 66 0.68 9.39 9.15
CA SER A 66 0.07 10.23 10.19
C SER A 66 -1.46 10.30 10.08
N CYS A 67 -1.99 10.36 8.87
CA CYS A 67 -3.46 10.37 8.64
C CYS A 67 -4.04 8.98 8.40
N SER A 68 -3.19 7.95 8.28
CA SER A 68 -3.58 6.60 7.84
C SER A 68 -4.38 6.62 6.53
N LYS A 69 -3.91 7.40 5.54
CA LYS A 69 -4.54 7.54 4.22
C LYS A 69 -3.58 7.10 3.12
N ILE A 70 -4.13 6.46 2.09
CA ILE A 70 -3.41 6.15 0.86
C ILE A 70 -4.04 6.98 -0.26
N VAL A 71 -3.21 7.63 -1.06
CA VAL A 71 -3.57 8.27 -2.31
C VAL A 71 -3.07 7.37 -3.45
N VAL A 72 -3.92 7.15 -4.44
CA VAL A 72 -3.61 6.30 -5.59
C VAL A 72 -3.86 7.12 -6.83
N ASP A 73 -2.83 7.28 -7.64
CA ASP A 73 -2.95 7.91 -8.95
C ASP A 73 -3.47 6.85 -9.95
N TYR A 74 -4.56 7.17 -10.66
CA TYR A 74 -5.21 6.24 -11.60
C TYR A 74 -4.69 6.39 -13.06
N ASN A 75 -3.66 7.21 -13.28
CA ASN A 75 -3.11 7.51 -14.61
C ASN A 75 -2.07 6.49 -15.07
#